data_AF-A0ABC9DM23-F1
#
_entry.id   AF-A0ABC9DM23-F1
#
_cell.length_a   1.000
_cell.length_b   1.000
_cell.length_c   1.000
_cell.angle_alpha   90.00
_cell.angle_beta   90.00
_cell.angle_gamma   90.00
#
_symmetry.space_group_name_H-M   'P 1'
#
loop_
_entity.id
_entity.type
_entity.pdbx_description
1 polymer ?
#
loop_
_entity_poly.entity_id
_entity_poly.type
_entity_poly.pdbx_seq_one_letter_code
_entity_poly.pdbx_strand_id
1 'polypeptide(L)'
;MLPASAVDLTEAARSVHHFKINGFTATKEKPGYTASRVCAVGGHDWRIEFHPKCSNPNRKYYGAGNNEEWIMFRVRLISNGATGIAASFSCRLVDPSSPGSYCLDHEEIKASVFQENHSLDIFLIRRSDLEGSRRRYVKDDCILVECAINVLPGKPKDPAATLSVPSSDLHRQFGELLRSQKGADITFLVAGEHVPAHRSLLAARSPVFMAELFGGMKEMVAAPCVEVKEMKVEVFRAMLHFVYTDTVPELDRLKEDQATAMARRLVEAADRYGLKRLKRICVEKVCTAINVANVAATLALAEQHGCSKLKARCMKFTVANLGAVSATEGYKHLEASCPWVLTELLKLMVEGCK
;
A
#
# COMPACT_ATOMS: atom_id res chain seq x y z
N MET A 1 21.18 27.67 -12.45
CA MET A 1 21.19 28.68 -11.37
C MET A 1 19.92 29.49 -11.48
N LEU A 2 19.20 29.69 -10.38
CA LEU A 2 18.02 30.55 -10.34
C LEU A 2 18.45 32.03 -10.45
N PRO A 3 17.62 32.91 -11.04
CA PRO A 3 17.92 34.34 -11.11
C PRO A 3 18.03 34.95 -9.71
N ALA A 4 18.96 35.89 -9.53
CA ALA A 4 19.25 36.53 -8.25
C ALA A 4 18.05 37.28 -7.62
N SER A 5 16.98 37.49 -8.39
CA SER A 5 15.72 38.12 -7.97
C SER A 5 14.58 37.13 -7.66
N ALA A 6 14.84 35.82 -7.64
CA ALA A 6 13.81 34.83 -7.33
C ALA A 6 13.38 34.92 -5.86
N VAL A 7 12.07 35.10 -5.64
CA VAL A 7 11.44 35.09 -4.31
C VAL A 7 10.82 33.71 -4.07
N ASP A 8 11.10 33.08 -2.93
CA ASP A 8 10.42 31.85 -2.52
C ASP A 8 9.00 32.18 -2.04
N LEU A 9 8.00 31.75 -2.83
CA LEU A 9 6.58 31.97 -2.53
C LEU A 9 5.98 30.91 -1.62
N THR A 10 6.68 29.79 -1.42
CA THR A 10 6.13 28.61 -0.76
C THR A 10 6.68 28.39 0.64
N GLU A 11 7.81 29.03 0.97
CA GLU A 11 8.52 28.85 2.24
C GLU A 11 8.72 27.36 2.57
N ALA A 12 8.95 26.55 1.55
CA ALA A 12 9.00 25.11 1.68
C ALA A 12 10.20 24.71 2.57
N ALA A 13 9.94 23.96 3.63
CA ALA A 13 11.01 23.40 4.43
C ALA A 13 11.70 22.29 3.63
N ARG A 14 12.96 22.52 3.25
CA ARG A 14 13.77 21.57 2.47
C ARG A 14 14.88 20.96 3.32
N SER A 15 15.00 19.63 3.25
CA SER A 15 16.17 18.90 3.74
C SER A 15 16.78 18.06 2.62
N VAL A 16 18.11 18.01 2.57
CA VAL A 16 18.87 17.21 1.61
C VAL A 16 19.80 16.28 2.38
N HIS A 17 19.80 15.01 2.00
CA HIS A 17 20.58 13.95 2.62
C HIS A 17 21.41 13.22 1.58
N HIS A 18 22.71 13.10 1.82
CA HIS A 18 23.60 12.28 0.99
C HIS A 18 23.86 10.93 1.65
N PHE A 19 23.41 9.86 0.99
CA PHE A 19 23.63 8.49 1.44
C PHE A 19 24.75 7.85 0.63
N LYS A 20 25.88 7.60 1.29
CA LYS A 20 26.94 6.74 0.77
C LYS A 20 26.64 5.29 1.13
N ILE A 21 26.46 4.45 0.13
CA ILE A 21 26.20 3.02 0.29
C ILE A 21 27.48 2.28 -0.05
N ASN A 22 28.20 1.83 0.98
CA ASN A 22 29.41 1.03 0.84
C ASN A 22 29.05 -0.45 0.67
N GLY A 23 29.88 -1.20 -0.05
CA GLY A 23 29.61 -2.63 -0.28
C GLY A 23 28.42 -2.83 -1.22
N PHE A 24 28.25 -1.97 -2.23
CA PHE A 24 27.07 -1.93 -3.08
C PHE A 24 26.78 -3.30 -3.71
N THR A 25 27.81 -4.02 -4.18
CA THR A 25 27.66 -5.38 -4.70
C THR A 25 27.08 -6.34 -3.67
N ALA A 26 27.54 -6.29 -2.42
CA ALA A 26 27.04 -7.13 -1.32
C ALA A 26 25.59 -6.81 -0.92
N THR A 27 25.09 -5.60 -1.19
CA THR A 27 23.70 -5.24 -0.89
C THR A 27 22.67 -6.12 -1.61
N LYS A 28 23.06 -6.79 -2.70
CA LYS A 28 22.20 -7.71 -3.44
C LYS A 28 21.76 -8.92 -2.60
N GLU A 29 22.64 -9.40 -1.75
CA GLU A 29 22.42 -10.60 -0.93
C GLU A 29 21.76 -10.27 0.41
N LYS A 30 21.69 -8.98 0.78
CA LYS A 30 21.09 -8.54 2.04
C LYS A 30 19.56 -8.54 1.92
N PRO A 31 18.82 -9.31 2.74
CA PRO A 31 17.38 -9.27 2.74
C PRO A 31 16.85 -7.96 3.36
N GLY A 32 15.72 -7.47 2.83
CA GLY A 32 15.00 -6.32 3.38
C GLY A 32 15.59 -4.97 2.95
N TYR A 33 15.54 -4.01 3.86
CA TYR A 33 15.92 -2.62 3.60
C TYR A 33 16.87 -2.08 4.67
N THR A 34 17.50 -0.94 4.38
CA THR A 34 18.30 -0.21 5.36
C THR A 34 17.69 1.18 5.56
N ALA A 35 17.38 1.53 6.81
CA ALA A 35 16.77 2.82 7.14
C ALA A 35 17.80 3.87 7.55
N SER A 36 17.51 5.13 7.22
CA SER A 36 18.19 6.30 7.77
C SER A 36 17.82 6.52 9.24
N ARG A 37 18.58 7.38 9.90
CA ARG A 37 18.11 8.04 11.13
C ARG A 37 16.86 8.87 10.81
N VAL A 38 16.08 9.16 11.85
CA VAL A 38 14.94 10.08 11.74
C VAL A 38 15.45 11.48 11.38
N CYS A 39 14.81 12.12 10.41
CA CYS A 39 15.11 13.49 10.01
C CYS A 39 13.86 14.36 10.20
N ALA A 40 14.03 15.48 10.89
CA ALA A 40 12.96 16.47 11.11
C ALA A 40 12.94 17.47 9.94
N VAL A 41 11.80 17.57 9.24
CA VAL A 41 11.59 18.47 8.10
C VAL A 41 10.18 19.04 8.16
N GLY A 42 10.05 20.36 8.13
CA GLY A 42 8.74 21.04 8.18
C GLY A 42 7.95 20.77 9.46
N GLY A 43 8.63 20.58 10.60
CA GLY A 43 7.98 20.24 11.88
C GLY A 43 7.53 18.78 12.01
N HIS A 44 7.94 17.92 11.08
CA HIS A 44 7.56 16.51 11.04
C HIS A 44 8.78 15.60 10.97
N ASP A 45 8.64 14.41 11.53
CA ASP A 45 9.65 13.35 11.58
C ASP A 45 9.47 12.42 10.39
N TRP A 46 10.56 12.24 9.64
CA TRP A 46 10.61 11.42 8.44
C TRP A 46 11.69 10.35 8.57
N ARG A 47 11.53 9.28 7.79
CA ARG A 47 12.53 8.22 7.64
C ARG A 47 12.67 7.83 6.18
N ILE A 48 13.90 7.66 5.73
CA ILE A 48 14.22 7.22 4.36
C ILE A 48 14.72 5.77 4.44
N GLU A 49 14.17 4.90 3.60
CA GLU A 49 14.45 3.46 3.55
C GLU A 49 15.05 3.12 2.18
N PHE A 50 16.27 2.56 2.18
CA PHE A 50 16.97 2.09 1.00
C PHE A 50 16.72 0.61 0.77
N HIS A 51 16.17 0.28 -0.40
CA HIS A 51 15.86 -1.08 -0.83
C HIS A 51 16.79 -1.45 -2.00
N PRO A 52 17.78 -2.34 -1.78
CA PRO A 52 18.82 -2.66 -2.77
C PRO A 52 18.33 -3.58 -3.90
N LYS A 53 17.15 -4.18 -3.73
CA LYS A 53 16.50 -5.07 -4.69
C LYS A 53 14.99 -5.06 -4.44
N CYS A 54 14.24 -4.57 -5.42
CA CYS A 54 12.78 -4.71 -5.45
C CYS A 54 12.26 -4.81 -6.89
N SER A 55 11.10 -5.44 -7.07
CA SER A 55 10.40 -5.41 -8.35
C SER A 55 9.58 -4.12 -8.47
N ASN A 56 9.64 -3.43 -9.62
CA ASN A 56 8.78 -2.28 -9.89
C ASN A 56 7.39 -2.76 -10.38
N PRO A 57 6.29 -2.55 -9.62
CA PRO A 57 4.97 -3.05 -9.97
C PRO A 57 4.30 -2.29 -11.13
N ASN A 58 4.76 -1.07 -11.45
CA ASN A 58 4.08 -0.19 -12.39
C ASN A 58 4.53 -0.34 -13.86
N ARG A 59 5.55 -1.16 -14.17
CA ARG A 59 6.15 -1.24 -15.51
C ARG A 59 6.10 -2.61 -16.21
N LYS A 60 5.31 -3.56 -15.70
CA LYS A 60 5.07 -4.87 -16.37
C LYS A 60 4.34 -4.79 -17.72
N TYR A 61 3.97 -3.60 -18.21
CA TYR A 61 3.16 -3.41 -19.43
C TYR A 61 3.97 -3.31 -20.74
N TYR A 62 5.31 -3.23 -20.69
CA TYR A 62 6.15 -3.14 -21.89
C TYR A 62 7.31 -4.14 -21.83
N GLY A 63 7.04 -5.44 -22.06
CA GLY A 63 8.04 -6.44 -22.47
C GLY A 63 9.26 -6.69 -21.56
N ALA A 64 9.33 -6.10 -20.37
CA ALA A 64 10.44 -6.25 -19.46
C ALA A 64 10.39 -7.61 -18.74
N GLY A 65 11.44 -8.42 -18.91
CA GLY A 65 11.54 -9.77 -18.35
C GLY A 65 11.34 -9.82 -16.83
N ASN A 66 10.90 -10.98 -16.34
CA ASN A 66 10.50 -11.28 -14.95
C ASN A 66 11.57 -11.08 -13.84
N ASN A 67 12.70 -10.43 -14.11
CA ASN A 67 13.84 -10.36 -13.19
C ASN A 67 14.50 -8.97 -13.09
N GLU A 68 13.78 -7.89 -13.43
CA GLU A 68 14.32 -6.54 -13.29
C GLU A 68 14.37 -6.10 -11.81
N GLU A 69 15.56 -6.18 -11.23
CA GLU A 69 15.86 -5.67 -9.89
C GLU A 69 16.04 -4.15 -9.94
N TRP A 70 15.27 -3.42 -9.13
CA TRP A 70 15.38 -1.97 -9.00
C TRP A 70 16.04 -1.57 -7.69
N ILE A 71 16.79 -0.48 -7.74
CA ILE A 71 17.20 0.29 -6.57
C ILE A 71 16.06 1.25 -6.23
N MET A 72 15.50 1.14 -5.03
CA MET A 72 14.37 1.95 -4.60
C MET A 72 14.66 2.65 -3.28
N PHE A 73 14.14 3.86 -3.15
CA PHE A 73 14.08 4.60 -1.90
C PHE A 73 12.63 4.86 -1.52
N ARG A 74 12.32 4.67 -0.25
CA ARG A 74 11.02 4.96 0.33
C ARG A 74 11.17 6.05 1.37
N VAL A 75 10.35 7.09 1.30
CA VAL A 75 10.19 8.04 2.40
C VAL A 75 8.95 7.68 3.20
N ARG A 76 9.01 7.75 4.52
CA ARG A 76 7.88 7.51 5.42
C ARG A 76 7.72 8.66 6.41
N LEU A 77 6.50 9.14 6.56
CA LEU A 77 6.12 10.08 7.62
C LEU A 77 5.87 9.29 8.91
N ILE A 78 6.65 9.56 9.95
CA ILE A 78 6.57 8.83 11.24
C ILE A 78 6.08 9.71 12.41
N SER A 79 5.76 10.98 12.15
CA SER A 79 5.12 11.83 13.15
C SER A 79 3.73 11.32 13.50
N ASN A 80 3.53 11.02 14.79
CA ASN A 80 2.24 10.64 15.34
C ASN A 80 1.21 11.76 15.14
N GLY A 81 0.01 11.40 14.66
CA GLY A 81 -1.10 12.33 14.47
C GLY A 81 -0.99 13.25 13.26
N ALA A 82 0.07 13.15 12.45
CA ALA A 82 0.25 13.99 11.27
C ALA A 82 -0.77 13.63 10.17
N THR A 83 -1.38 14.64 9.55
CA THR A 83 -2.36 14.49 8.47
C THR A 83 -2.35 15.71 7.55
N GLY A 84 -2.57 15.51 6.25
CA GLY A 84 -2.68 16.60 5.29
C GLY A 84 -1.34 17.26 4.92
N ILE A 85 -0.21 16.60 5.13
CA ILE A 85 1.12 17.19 4.93
C ILE A 85 1.51 17.08 3.45
N ALA A 86 1.46 18.19 2.71
CA ALA A 86 1.90 18.21 1.32
C ALA A 86 3.44 18.21 1.27
N ALA A 87 4.02 17.15 0.72
CA ALA A 87 5.47 17.03 0.60
C ALA A 87 5.89 16.37 -0.72
N SER A 88 7.09 16.71 -1.18
CA SER A 88 7.79 16.01 -2.25
C SER A 88 9.03 15.31 -1.74
N PHE A 89 9.34 14.19 -2.38
CA PHE A 89 10.55 13.42 -2.17
C PHE A 89 11.26 13.28 -3.51
N SER A 90 12.57 13.52 -3.52
CA SER A 90 13.41 13.24 -4.68
C SER A 90 14.57 12.35 -4.32
N CYS A 91 15.02 11.56 -5.28
CA CYS A 91 16.24 10.77 -5.21
C CYS A 91 17.05 10.98 -6.49
N ARG A 92 18.36 11.14 -6.33
CA ARG A 92 19.28 11.38 -7.43
C ARG A 92 20.61 10.66 -7.23
N LEU A 93 21.12 10.00 -8.27
CA LEU A 93 22.48 9.49 -8.27
C LEU A 93 23.50 10.61 -8.39
N VAL A 94 24.51 10.59 -7.53
CA VAL A 94 25.60 11.57 -7.53
C VAL A 94 26.85 10.92 -8.10
N ASP A 95 27.48 11.57 -9.08
CA ASP A 95 28.80 11.19 -9.58
C ASP A 95 29.87 11.53 -8.54
N PRO A 96 30.58 10.55 -7.95
CA PRO A 96 31.60 10.83 -6.95
C PRO A 96 32.86 11.52 -7.53
N SER A 97 33.06 11.50 -8.85
CA SER A 97 34.15 12.17 -9.57
C SER A 97 33.92 13.66 -9.77
N SER A 98 32.67 14.10 -9.70
CA SER A 98 32.29 15.50 -9.89
C SER A 98 31.11 15.81 -8.97
N PRO A 99 31.34 15.84 -7.64
CA PRO A 99 30.33 16.24 -6.67
C PRO A 99 29.97 17.71 -6.92
N GLY A 100 28.92 17.94 -7.70
CA GLY A 100 28.51 19.27 -8.17
C GLY A 100 28.20 19.37 -9.67
N SER A 101 28.54 18.35 -10.48
CA SER A 101 28.08 18.31 -11.88
C SER A 101 26.62 17.90 -11.93
N TYR A 102 25.78 18.79 -12.47
CA TYR A 102 24.34 18.62 -12.61
C TYR A 102 24.00 17.74 -13.82
N CYS A 103 24.38 16.46 -13.80
CA CYS A 103 23.85 15.49 -14.77
C CYS A 103 22.48 14.99 -14.27
N LEU A 104 21.44 15.27 -15.06
CA LEU A 104 20.02 14.98 -14.78
C LEU A 104 19.61 13.52 -15.09
N ASP A 105 20.56 12.66 -15.47
CA ASP A 105 20.27 11.37 -16.09
C ASP A 105 19.45 10.41 -15.20
N HIS A 106 19.50 10.56 -13.87
CA HIS A 106 18.79 9.71 -12.90
C HIS A 106 18.30 10.49 -11.67
N GLU A 107 17.50 11.52 -11.89
CA GLU A 107 16.71 12.16 -10.83
C GLU A 107 15.24 11.77 -10.97
N GLU A 108 14.65 11.32 -9.87
CA GLU A 108 13.22 11.01 -9.78
C GLU A 108 12.61 11.81 -8.64
N ILE A 109 11.46 12.43 -8.89
CA ILE A 109 10.75 13.25 -7.91
C ILE A 109 9.28 12.83 -7.89
N LYS A 110 8.74 12.62 -6.69
CA LYS A 110 7.32 12.39 -6.48
C LYS A 110 6.79 13.26 -5.36
N ALA A 111 5.53 13.64 -5.46
CA ALA A 111 4.83 14.40 -4.43
C ALA A 111 3.57 13.65 -3.98
N SER A 112 3.20 13.85 -2.72
CA SER A 112 1.99 13.28 -2.13
C SER A 112 1.51 14.12 -0.95
N VAL A 113 0.29 13.86 -0.52
CA VAL A 113 -0.22 14.33 0.76
C VAL A 113 -0.02 13.21 1.77
N PHE A 114 0.82 13.46 2.76
CA PHE A 114 1.19 12.49 3.78
C PHE A 114 0.27 12.57 5.01
N GLN A 115 0.06 11.39 5.58
CA GLN A 115 -0.53 11.17 6.90
C GLN A 115 0.40 10.22 7.67
N GLU A 116 0.18 10.06 8.97
CA GLU A 116 0.97 9.16 9.80
C GLU A 116 1.12 7.77 9.15
N ASN A 117 2.35 7.26 9.11
CA ASN A 117 2.76 6.01 8.49
C ASN A 117 2.58 5.90 6.97
N HIS A 118 2.10 6.95 6.29
CA HIS A 118 2.09 7.00 4.83
C HIS A 118 3.53 6.97 4.30
N SER A 119 3.75 6.15 3.27
CA SER A 119 5.03 6.01 2.59
C SER A 119 4.91 6.31 1.10
N LEU A 120 6.01 6.79 0.50
CA LEU A 120 6.10 7.09 -0.92
C LEU A 120 7.39 6.51 -1.50
N ASP A 121 7.24 5.75 -2.59
CA ASP A 121 8.31 4.96 -3.19
C ASP A 121 8.84 5.58 -4.49
N ILE A 122 10.16 5.72 -4.58
CA ILE A 122 10.91 6.14 -5.78
C ILE A 122 11.77 4.97 -6.26
N PHE A 123 11.45 4.46 -7.44
CA PHE A 123 12.26 3.46 -8.15
C PHE A 123 13.30 4.22 -8.97
N LEU A 124 14.50 4.40 -8.41
CA LEU A 124 15.50 5.32 -8.94
C LEU A 124 16.12 4.81 -10.25
N ILE A 125 16.60 3.57 -10.26
CA ILE A 125 17.28 2.99 -11.42
C ILE A 125 17.24 1.46 -11.36
N ARG A 126 17.28 0.80 -12.52
CA ARG A 126 17.53 -0.64 -12.58
C ARG A 126 18.94 -0.94 -12.08
N ARG A 127 19.06 -2.00 -11.29
CA ARG A 127 20.34 -2.45 -10.76
C ARG A 127 21.31 -2.80 -11.88
N SER A 128 20.85 -3.48 -12.93
CA SER A 128 21.65 -3.81 -14.11
C SER A 128 22.20 -2.56 -14.81
N ASP A 129 21.41 -1.49 -14.90
CA ASP A 129 21.81 -0.26 -15.57
C ASP A 129 22.84 0.50 -14.72
N LEU A 130 22.67 0.50 -13.40
CA LEU A 130 23.64 1.06 -12.47
C LEU A 130 24.96 0.27 -12.46
N GLU A 131 24.88 -1.06 -12.51
CA GLU A 131 26.04 -1.94 -12.63
C GLU A 131 26.73 -1.82 -13.99
N GLY A 132 25.98 -1.62 -15.08
CA GLY A 132 26.51 -1.30 -16.41
C GLY A 132 27.16 0.09 -16.45
N SER A 133 26.66 1.02 -15.64
CA SER A 133 27.18 2.39 -15.49
C SER A 133 28.27 2.51 -14.41
N ARG A 134 28.92 1.39 -14.04
CA ARG A 134 29.94 1.31 -12.97
C ARG A 134 30.97 2.43 -13.04
N ARG A 135 31.49 2.73 -14.24
CA ARG A 135 32.54 3.76 -14.43
C ARG A 135 32.14 5.17 -13.97
N ARG A 136 30.84 5.47 -13.92
CA ARG A 136 30.33 6.81 -13.55
C ARG A 136 29.85 6.87 -12.09
N TYR A 137 28.97 5.95 -11.69
CA TYR A 137 28.27 6.06 -10.39
C TYR A 137 28.73 5.07 -9.32
N VAL A 138 29.44 3.99 -9.68
CA VAL A 138 29.89 2.96 -8.74
C VAL A 138 31.41 3.01 -8.62
N LYS A 139 31.92 3.57 -7.52
CA LYS A 139 33.36 3.68 -7.27
C LYS A 139 33.74 3.01 -5.97
N ASP A 140 34.79 2.20 -5.98
CA ASP A 140 35.27 1.46 -4.82
C ASP A 140 34.15 0.66 -4.12
N ASP A 141 33.31 0.02 -4.94
CA ASP A 141 32.08 -0.67 -4.49
C ASP A 141 31.13 0.21 -3.65
N CYS A 142 31.10 1.51 -3.95
CA CYS A 142 30.25 2.49 -3.30
C CYS A 142 29.38 3.23 -4.32
N ILE A 143 28.15 3.55 -3.93
CA ILE A 143 27.30 4.51 -4.64
C ILE A 143 26.93 5.67 -3.72
N LEU A 144 26.70 6.84 -4.32
CA LEU A 144 26.26 8.03 -3.60
C LEU A 144 24.90 8.48 -4.14
N VAL A 145 23.93 8.63 -3.24
CA VAL A 145 22.58 9.06 -3.58
C VAL A 145 22.23 10.30 -2.78
N GLU A 146 21.77 11.34 -3.46
CA GLU A 146 21.15 12.51 -2.84
C GLU A 146 19.64 12.28 -2.73
N CYS A 147 19.09 12.43 -1.54
CA CYS A 147 17.66 12.38 -1.30
C CYS A 147 17.21 13.71 -0.73
N ALA A 148 16.18 14.34 -1.30
CA ALA A 148 15.63 15.58 -0.76
C ALA A 148 14.16 15.42 -0.37
N ILE A 149 13.79 15.97 0.78
CA ILE A 149 12.41 16.10 1.26
C ILE A 149 12.07 17.58 1.23
N ASN A 150 10.98 17.96 0.57
CA ASN A 150 10.44 19.31 0.62
C ASN A 150 9.03 19.25 1.22
N VAL A 151 8.81 19.95 2.32
CA VAL A 151 7.51 20.03 2.99
C VAL A 151 6.96 21.42 2.78
N LEU A 152 5.78 21.51 2.19
CA LEU A 152 5.08 22.79 2.07
C LEU A 152 4.44 23.12 3.42
N PRO A 153 4.72 24.29 4.01
CA PRO A 153 4.01 24.74 5.19
C PRO A 153 2.51 24.82 4.87
N GLY A 154 1.68 24.32 5.79
CA GLY A 154 0.24 24.59 5.74
C GLY A 154 0.01 26.10 5.82
N LYS A 155 -1.14 26.59 5.32
CA LYS A 155 -1.53 28.01 5.43
C LYS A 155 -1.20 28.52 6.86
N PRO A 156 -0.52 29.67 7.02
CA PRO A 156 -0.20 30.21 8.32
C PRO A 156 -1.50 30.32 9.11
N LYS A 157 -1.61 29.50 10.17
CA LYS A 157 -2.65 29.65 11.17
C LYS A 157 -2.25 30.88 11.98
N ASP A 158 -3.19 31.81 12.14
CA ASP A 158 -2.99 33.03 12.93
C ASP A 158 -2.20 32.75 14.22
N PRO A 159 -1.18 33.57 14.56
CA PRO A 159 -0.33 33.38 15.73
C PRO A 159 -1.07 33.48 17.08
N ALA A 160 -2.39 33.69 17.08
CA ALA A 160 -3.26 33.71 18.26
C ALA A 160 -3.78 32.34 18.71
N ALA A 161 -3.43 31.23 18.04
CA ALA A 161 -3.96 29.88 18.36
C ALA A 161 -2.86 28.86 18.71
N THR A 162 -2.15 29.05 19.82
CA THR A 162 -1.27 28.03 20.43
C THR A 162 -2.01 26.95 21.24
N LEU A 163 -3.32 26.80 21.05
CA LEU A 163 -4.04 25.61 21.48
C LEU A 163 -4.13 24.64 20.29
N SER A 164 -3.02 23.99 19.95
CA SER A 164 -3.03 22.94 18.92
C SER A 164 -3.93 21.81 19.39
N VAL A 165 -5.12 21.69 18.80
CA VAL A 165 -6.03 20.58 19.07
C VAL A 165 -5.28 19.28 18.73
N PRO A 166 -5.06 18.39 19.70
CA PRO A 166 -4.39 17.12 19.44
C PRO A 166 -5.20 16.31 18.43
N SER A 167 -4.51 15.57 17.57
CA SER A 167 -5.14 14.68 16.60
C SER A 167 -6.03 13.66 17.32
N SER A 168 -7.14 13.27 16.69
CA SER A 168 -8.06 12.30 17.28
C SER A 168 -7.35 10.97 17.56
N ASP A 169 -7.43 10.51 18.80
CA ASP A 169 -6.91 9.23 19.26
C ASP A 169 -8.03 8.18 19.43
N LEU A 170 -9.26 8.46 18.99
CA LEU A 170 -10.41 7.55 19.06
C LEU A 170 -10.09 6.16 18.50
N HIS A 171 -9.37 6.12 17.37
CA HIS A 171 -8.95 4.87 16.76
C HIS A 171 -8.07 4.03 17.70
N ARG A 172 -7.20 4.65 18.51
CA ARG A 172 -6.35 3.97 19.50
C ARG A 172 -7.17 3.53 20.71
N GLN A 173 -8.08 4.37 21.17
CA GLN A 173 -8.95 4.08 22.31
C GLN A 173 -9.88 2.90 22.01
N PHE A 174 -10.52 2.86 20.84
CA PHE A 174 -11.32 1.72 20.41
C PHE A 174 -10.45 0.49 20.11
N GLY A 175 -9.25 0.66 19.54
CA GLY A 175 -8.29 -0.43 19.40
C GLY A 175 -7.92 -1.06 20.75
N GLU A 176 -7.75 -0.26 21.80
CA GLU A 176 -7.51 -0.74 23.17
C GLU A 176 -8.74 -1.45 23.76
N LEU A 177 -9.94 -0.96 23.46
CA LEU A 177 -11.17 -1.64 23.85
C LEU A 177 -11.28 -3.05 23.25
N LEU A 178 -10.94 -3.21 21.96
CA LEU A 178 -10.89 -4.52 21.30
C LEU A 178 -9.84 -5.44 21.95
N ARG A 179 -8.65 -4.92 22.26
CA ARG A 179 -7.56 -5.71 22.86
C ARG A 179 -7.86 -6.14 24.30
N SER A 180 -8.38 -5.23 25.11
CA SER A 180 -8.66 -5.48 26.52
C SER A 180 -9.94 -6.29 26.75
N GLN A 181 -10.82 -6.38 25.74
CA GLN A 181 -12.10 -7.10 25.77
C GLN A 181 -13.06 -6.61 26.87
N LYS A 182 -12.78 -5.45 27.48
CA LYS A 182 -13.58 -4.90 28.57
C LYS A 182 -14.95 -4.46 28.06
N GLY A 183 -16.00 -5.06 28.62
CA GLY A 183 -17.37 -4.75 28.24
C GLY A 183 -17.84 -5.47 26.97
N ALA A 184 -17.11 -6.47 26.49
CA ALA A 184 -17.57 -7.32 25.39
C ALA A 184 -18.90 -7.99 25.75
N ASP A 185 -19.89 -7.84 24.89
CA ASP A 185 -21.28 -8.30 25.05
C ASP A 185 -21.68 -9.33 23.97
N ILE A 186 -20.73 -9.73 23.13
CA ILE A 186 -20.87 -10.80 22.14
C ILE A 186 -19.54 -11.52 21.92
N THR A 187 -19.59 -12.81 21.64
CA THR A 187 -18.44 -13.62 21.22
C THR A 187 -18.71 -14.25 19.85
N PHE A 188 -17.75 -14.19 18.95
CA PHE A 188 -17.81 -14.93 17.68
C PHE A 188 -17.00 -16.21 17.77
N LEU A 189 -17.56 -17.33 17.33
CA LEU A 189 -16.83 -18.57 17.12
C LEU A 189 -16.37 -18.63 15.67
N VAL A 190 -15.06 -18.48 15.43
CA VAL A 190 -14.47 -18.40 14.09
C VAL A 190 -13.40 -19.47 13.95
N ALA A 191 -13.63 -20.46 13.09
CA ALA A 191 -12.71 -21.59 12.90
C ALA A 191 -12.30 -22.28 14.22
N GLY A 192 -13.22 -22.38 15.19
CA GLY A 192 -12.97 -22.98 16.51
C GLY A 192 -12.43 -22.01 17.57
N GLU A 193 -12.09 -20.77 17.21
CA GLU A 193 -11.61 -19.76 18.15
C GLU A 193 -12.71 -18.80 18.60
N HIS A 194 -12.72 -18.47 19.88
CA HIS A 194 -13.60 -17.45 20.45
C HIS A 194 -12.98 -16.05 20.30
N VAL A 195 -13.75 -15.13 19.73
CA VAL A 195 -13.35 -13.74 19.47
C VAL A 195 -14.39 -12.80 20.10
N PRO A 196 -14.12 -12.28 21.33
CA PRO A 196 -15.00 -11.31 21.99
C PRO A 196 -15.06 -9.96 21.26
N ALA A 197 -16.22 -9.31 21.25
CA ALA A 197 -16.44 -8.02 20.61
C ALA A 197 -17.63 -7.24 21.25
N HIS A 198 -17.97 -6.08 20.67
CA HIS A 198 -18.98 -5.15 21.18
C HIS A 198 -20.08 -4.92 20.12
N ARG A 199 -21.32 -5.31 20.42
CA ARG A 199 -22.45 -5.27 19.47
C ARG A 199 -22.68 -3.88 18.90
N SER A 200 -22.69 -2.86 19.76
CA SER A 200 -22.96 -1.47 19.37
C SER A 200 -21.94 -0.93 18.37
N LEU A 201 -20.66 -1.24 18.58
CA LEU A 201 -19.58 -0.79 17.69
C LEU A 201 -19.64 -1.53 16.34
N LEU A 202 -19.88 -2.84 16.36
CA LEU A 202 -20.07 -3.63 15.14
C LEU A 202 -21.23 -3.11 14.30
N ALA A 203 -22.39 -2.91 14.93
CA ALA A 203 -23.59 -2.41 14.28
C ALA A 203 -23.41 -0.99 13.72
N ALA A 204 -22.73 -0.10 14.44
CA ALA A 204 -22.46 1.25 13.97
C ALA A 204 -21.58 1.28 12.70
N ARG A 205 -20.76 0.25 12.48
CA ARG A 205 -19.73 0.21 11.43
C ARG A 205 -20.07 -0.72 10.27
N SER A 206 -21.02 -1.63 10.46
CA SER A 206 -21.47 -2.58 9.43
C SER A 206 -23.00 -2.63 9.40
N PRO A 207 -23.63 -2.32 8.25
CA PRO A 207 -25.08 -2.46 8.11
C PRO A 207 -25.54 -3.92 8.25
N VAL A 208 -24.67 -4.89 7.95
CA VAL A 208 -24.96 -6.32 8.11
C VAL A 208 -24.97 -6.68 9.58
N PHE A 209 -23.96 -6.28 10.36
CA PHE A 209 -24.01 -6.47 11.81
C PHE A 209 -25.16 -5.69 12.46
N MET A 210 -25.53 -4.51 11.96
CA MET A 210 -26.71 -3.80 12.44
C MET A 210 -27.97 -4.66 12.28
N ALA A 211 -28.18 -5.23 11.09
CA ALA A 211 -29.33 -6.07 10.81
C ALA A 211 -29.29 -7.40 11.60
N GLU A 212 -28.14 -8.06 11.69
CA GLU A 212 -27.98 -9.34 12.39
C GLU A 212 -28.11 -9.19 13.91
N LEU A 213 -27.55 -8.13 14.50
CA LEU A 213 -27.47 -7.97 15.96
C LEU A 213 -28.64 -7.18 16.55
N PHE A 214 -29.25 -6.29 15.78
CA PHE A 214 -30.34 -5.41 16.25
C PHE A 214 -31.60 -5.47 15.37
N GLY A 215 -31.62 -6.33 14.35
CA GLY A 215 -32.82 -6.58 13.55
C GLY A 215 -33.88 -7.42 14.28
N GLY A 216 -35.02 -7.62 13.61
CA GLY A 216 -36.20 -8.27 14.21
C GLY A 216 -36.11 -9.79 14.44
N MET A 217 -34.98 -10.44 14.09
CA MET A 217 -34.79 -11.87 14.31
C MET A 217 -34.33 -12.14 15.75
N LYS A 218 -35.29 -12.51 16.62
CA LYS A 218 -35.12 -12.70 18.07
C LYS A 218 -33.99 -13.67 18.47
N GLU A 219 -33.67 -14.67 17.64
CA GLU A 219 -32.69 -15.71 17.98
C GLU A 219 -31.24 -15.20 18.03
N MET A 220 -30.84 -14.28 17.14
CA MET A 220 -29.49 -13.67 17.18
C MET A 220 -29.36 -12.51 18.18
N VAL A 221 -30.49 -11.89 18.54
CA VAL A 221 -30.50 -10.83 19.56
C VAL A 221 -30.18 -11.40 20.94
N ALA A 222 -30.63 -12.63 21.21
CA ALA A 222 -30.46 -13.31 22.51
C ALA A 222 -29.18 -14.17 22.62
N ALA A 223 -28.52 -14.52 21.51
CA ALA A 223 -27.37 -15.42 21.54
C ALA A 223 -26.07 -14.68 21.95
N PRO A 224 -25.38 -15.10 23.02
CA PRO A 224 -24.10 -14.52 23.43
C PRO A 224 -22.93 -14.98 22.54
N CYS A 225 -23.12 -16.04 21.75
CA CYS A 225 -22.13 -16.62 20.86
C CYS A 225 -22.68 -16.75 19.43
N VAL A 226 -21.96 -16.25 18.43
CA VAL A 226 -22.34 -16.31 17.00
C VAL A 226 -21.26 -17.02 16.19
N GLU A 227 -21.61 -18.07 15.47
CA GLU A 227 -20.68 -18.80 14.61
C GLU A 227 -20.45 -18.07 13.29
N VAL A 228 -19.18 -17.83 12.93
CA VAL A 228 -18.78 -17.30 11.63
C VAL A 228 -18.24 -18.43 10.77
N LYS A 229 -19.05 -18.86 9.81
CA LYS A 229 -18.70 -19.94 8.88
C LYS A 229 -17.83 -19.43 7.72
N GLU A 230 -16.93 -20.30 7.26
CA GLU A 230 -16.11 -20.10 6.05
C GLU A 230 -15.18 -18.88 6.10
N MET A 231 -14.77 -18.46 7.29
CA MET A 231 -13.79 -17.39 7.46
C MET A 231 -12.62 -17.85 8.32
N LYS A 232 -11.40 -17.53 7.87
CA LYS A 232 -10.21 -17.73 8.71
C LYS A 232 -10.22 -16.71 9.84
N VAL A 233 -9.86 -17.16 11.04
CA VAL A 233 -9.81 -16.29 12.23
C VAL A 233 -8.96 -15.04 12.00
N GLU A 234 -7.85 -15.13 11.26
CA GLU A 234 -6.98 -13.97 11.03
C GLU A 234 -7.58 -12.91 10.11
N VAL A 235 -8.43 -13.35 9.17
CA VAL A 235 -9.19 -12.43 8.31
C VAL A 235 -10.25 -11.73 9.15
N PHE A 236 -10.94 -12.49 10.02
CA PHE A 236 -11.95 -11.93 10.91
C PHE A 236 -11.33 -10.94 11.92
N ARG A 237 -10.18 -11.27 12.52
CA ARG A 237 -9.45 -10.36 13.42
C ARG A 237 -8.99 -9.09 12.72
N ALA A 238 -8.47 -9.18 11.49
CA ALA A 238 -8.09 -8.00 10.71
C ALA A 238 -9.32 -7.14 10.32
N MET A 239 -10.44 -7.78 9.98
CA MET A 239 -11.70 -7.08 9.72
C MET A 239 -12.23 -6.40 10.99
N LEU A 240 -12.18 -7.07 12.14
CA LEU A 240 -12.55 -6.47 13.43
C LEU A 240 -11.64 -5.29 13.77
N HIS A 241 -10.33 -5.42 13.57
CA HIS A 241 -9.41 -4.31 13.76
C HIS A 241 -9.87 -3.09 12.95
N PHE A 242 -10.15 -3.27 11.66
CA PHE A 242 -10.70 -2.22 10.81
C PHE A 242 -12.01 -1.62 11.34
N VAL A 243 -12.92 -2.46 11.84
CA VAL A 243 -14.20 -1.98 12.40
C VAL A 243 -13.97 -1.01 13.57
N TYR A 244 -12.99 -1.29 14.43
CA TYR A 244 -12.67 -0.46 15.62
C TYR A 244 -11.79 0.75 15.30
N THR A 245 -10.86 0.64 14.36
CA THR A 245 -9.78 1.64 14.20
C THR A 245 -9.76 2.32 12.83
N ASP A 246 -10.54 1.82 11.88
CA ASP A 246 -10.54 2.25 10.47
C ASP A 246 -9.17 2.06 9.77
N THR A 247 -8.29 1.21 10.31
CA THR A 247 -6.98 0.85 9.75
C THR A 247 -6.81 -0.66 9.58
N VAL A 248 -5.84 -1.07 8.75
CA VAL A 248 -5.53 -2.50 8.49
C VAL A 248 -4.01 -2.73 8.49
N PRO A 249 -3.32 -2.48 9.62
CA PRO A 249 -1.86 -2.59 9.69
C PRO A 249 -1.32 -4.00 9.41
N GLU A 250 -2.19 -5.02 9.44
CA GLU A 250 -1.85 -6.40 9.07
C GLU A 250 -1.32 -6.49 7.63
N LEU A 251 -1.84 -5.68 6.71
CA LEU A 251 -1.37 -5.69 5.31
C LEU A 251 0.06 -5.16 5.16
N ASP A 252 0.49 -4.24 6.02
CA ASP A 252 1.83 -3.63 5.97
C ASP A 252 2.89 -4.49 6.66
N ARG A 253 2.47 -5.36 7.58
CA ARG A 253 3.36 -6.24 8.36
C ARG A 253 3.67 -7.56 7.65
N LEU A 254 2.85 -7.95 6.69
CA LEU A 254 2.99 -9.21 5.95
C LEU A 254 3.94 -9.04 4.75
N LYS A 255 4.56 -10.15 4.35
CA LYS A 255 5.27 -10.21 3.06
C LYS A 255 4.28 -10.01 1.91
N GLU A 256 4.74 -9.48 0.78
CA GLU A 256 3.86 -9.06 -0.33
C GLU A 256 2.84 -10.14 -0.74
N ASP A 257 3.27 -11.39 -0.98
CA ASP A 257 2.35 -12.48 -1.36
C ASP A 257 1.31 -12.81 -0.28
N GLN A 258 1.72 -12.76 0.99
CA GLN A 258 0.82 -12.98 2.13
C GLN A 258 -0.15 -11.82 2.31
N ALA A 259 0.32 -10.59 2.13
CA ALA A 259 -0.49 -9.38 2.17
C ALA A 259 -1.53 -9.39 1.04
N THR A 260 -1.15 -9.77 -0.18
CA THR A 260 -2.09 -9.91 -1.30
C THR A 260 -3.11 -11.02 -1.04
N ALA A 261 -2.70 -12.17 -0.49
CA ALA A 261 -3.61 -13.25 -0.14
C ALA A 261 -4.60 -12.83 0.98
N MET A 262 -4.12 -12.10 1.99
CA MET A 262 -4.96 -11.52 3.05
C MET A 262 -5.93 -10.49 2.46
N ALA A 263 -5.45 -9.58 1.62
CA ALA A 263 -6.27 -8.56 0.98
C ALA A 263 -7.40 -9.17 0.14
N ARG A 264 -7.13 -10.25 -0.62
CA ARG A 264 -8.18 -10.98 -1.37
C ARG A 264 -9.28 -11.49 -0.44
N ARG A 265 -8.92 -12.14 0.68
CA ARG A 265 -9.90 -12.63 1.66
C ARG A 265 -10.64 -11.49 2.37
N LEU A 266 -9.97 -10.35 2.59
CA LEU A 266 -10.61 -9.18 3.16
C LEU A 266 -11.55 -8.47 2.17
N VAL A 267 -11.35 -8.58 0.84
CA VAL A 267 -12.35 -8.11 -0.13
C VAL A 267 -13.66 -8.87 0.05
N GLU A 268 -13.59 -10.19 0.17
CA GLU A 268 -14.75 -11.06 0.41
C GLU A 268 -15.42 -10.73 1.75
N ALA A 269 -14.65 -10.67 2.84
CA ALA A 269 -15.18 -10.33 4.16
C ALA A 269 -15.80 -8.92 4.18
N ALA A 270 -15.13 -7.93 3.59
CA ALA A 270 -15.63 -6.57 3.54
C ALA A 270 -16.92 -6.45 2.71
N ASP A 271 -17.06 -7.23 1.64
CA ASP A 271 -18.31 -7.30 0.89
C ASP A 271 -19.42 -7.95 1.71
N ARG A 272 -19.13 -9.10 2.33
CA ARG A 272 -20.06 -9.85 3.19
C ARG A 272 -20.64 -8.99 4.31
N TYR A 273 -19.83 -8.13 4.93
CA TYR A 273 -20.24 -7.28 6.04
C TYR A 273 -20.50 -5.81 5.65
N GLY A 274 -20.54 -5.48 4.36
CA GLY A 274 -20.87 -4.13 3.88
C GLY A 274 -19.84 -3.04 4.21
N LEU A 275 -18.58 -3.41 4.45
CA LEU A 275 -17.47 -2.52 4.82
C LEU A 275 -16.82 -1.89 3.56
N LYS A 276 -17.53 -0.95 2.92
CA LYS A 276 -17.13 -0.36 1.62
C LYS A 276 -15.71 0.21 1.59
N ARG A 277 -15.27 0.89 2.66
CA ARG A 277 -13.92 1.50 2.72
C ARG A 277 -12.82 0.44 2.84
N LEU A 278 -13.01 -0.59 3.68
CA LEU A 278 -12.11 -1.73 3.76
C LEU A 278 -11.98 -2.43 2.41
N LYS A 279 -13.11 -2.71 1.76
CA LYS A 279 -13.15 -3.32 0.43
C LYS A 279 -12.27 -2.55 -0.58
N ARG A 280 -12.36 -1.21 -0.59
CA ARG A 280 -11.54 -0.37 -1.47
C ARG A 280 -10.05 -0.46 -1.17
N ILE A 281 -9.66 -0.40 0.11
CA ILE A 281 -8.25 -0.53 0.53
C ILE A 281 -7.68 -1.88 0.05
N CYS A 282 -8.43 -2.96 0.26
CA CYS A 282 -8.01 -4.29 -0.14
C CYS A 282 -7.98 -4.46 -1.66
N VAL A 283 -8.96 -3.93 -2.39
CA VAL A 283 -8.98 -3.91 -3.86
C VAL A 283 -7.76 -3.19 -4.42
N GLU A 284 -7.36 -2.06 -3.83
CA GLU A 284 -6.16 -1.33 -4.23
C GLU A 284 -4.89 -2.15 -4.01
N LYS A 285 -4.75 -2.80 -2.84
CA LYS A 285 -3.62 -3.69 -2.55
C LYS A 285 -3.56 -4.91 -3.50
N VAL A 286 -4.70 -5.46 -3.89
CA VAL A 286 -4.76 -6.56 -4.86
C VAL A 286 -4.43 -6.07 -6.28
N CYS A 287 -4.89 -4.88 -6.64
CA CYS A 287 -4.68 -4.25 -7.95
C CYS A 287 -3.21 -4.01 -8.28
N THR A 288 -2.39 -3.66 -7.27
CA THR A 288 -0.95 -3.44 -7.43
C THR A 288 -0.14 -4.74 -7.57
N ALA A 289 -0.71 -5.88 -7.18
CA ALA A 289 -0.04 -7.18 -7.16
C ALA A 289 -0.39 -8.09 -8.36
N ILE A 290 -1.17 -7.61 -9.34
CA ILE A 290 -1.59 -8.39 -10.51
C ILE A 290 -0.38 -8.91 -11.31
N ASN A 291 -0.39 -10.20 -11.64
CA ASN A 291 0.59 -10.90 -12.46
C ASN A 291 -0.04 -12.11 -13.17
N VAL A 292 0.72 -12.78 -14.05
CA VAL A 292 0.24 -13.94 -14.82
C VAL A 292 -0.31 -15.05 -13.93
N ALA A 293 0.36 -15.34 -12.81
CA ALA A 293 -0.03 -16.44 -11.91
C ALA A 293 -1.32 -16.16 -11.14
N ASN A 294 -1.67 -14.89 -10.89
CA ASN A 294 -2.81 -14.52 -10.03
C ASN A 294 -3.95 -13.76 -10.73
N VAL A 295 -3.78 -13.33 -11.98
CA VAL A 295 -4.75 -12.46 -12.66
C VAL A 295 -6.10 -13.15 -12.83
N ALA A 296 -6.14 -14.43 -13.19
CA ALA A 296 -7.40 -15.15 -13.38
C ALA A 296 -8.20 -15.28 -12.08
N ALA A 297 -7.52 -15.62 -10.98
CA ALA A 297 -8.13 -15.70 -9.66
C ALA A 297 -8.54 -14.33 -9.10
N THR A 298 -7.86 -13.26 -9.51
CA THR A 298 -8.21 -11.87 -9.18
C THR A 298 -9.40 -11.38 -10.00
N LEU A 299 -9.50 -11.80 -11.26
CA LEU A 299 -10.61 -11.49 -12.15
C LEU A 299 -11.91 -12.14 -11.67
N ALA A 300 -11.86 -13.42 -11.28
CA ALA A 300 -13.00 -14.10 -10.65
C ALA A 300 -13.46 -13.38 -9.38
N LEU A 301 -12.52 -13.01 -8.51
CA LEU A 301 -12.80 -12.25 -7.29
C LEU A 301 -13.39 -10.86 -7.59
N ALA A 302 -12.90 -10.18 -8.62
CA ALA A 302 -13.43 -8.88 -9.02
C ALA A 302 -14.85 -8.98 -9.56
N GLU A 303 -15.16 -10.06 -10.29
CA GLU A 303 -16.50 -10.33 -10.80
C GLU A 303 -17.47 -10.65 -9.67
N GLN A 304 -17.14 -11.64 -8.84
CA GLN A 304 -17.98 -12.13 -7.74
C GLN A 304 -18.37 -11.02 -6.77
N HIS A 305 -17.47 -10.07 -6.52
CA HIS A 305 -17.70 -8.96 -5.60
C HIS A 305 -17.98 -7.63 -6.31
N GLY A 306 -18.31 -7.61 -7.61
CA GLY A 306 -18.73 -6.39 -8.32
C GLY A 306 -17.69 -5.26 -8.34
N CYS A 307 -16.39 -5.60 -8.35
CA CYS A 307 -15.27 -4.66 -8.40
C CYS A 307 -14.93 -4.27 -9.84
N SER A 308 -15.80 -3.48 -10.49
CA SER A 308 -15.72 -3.14 -11.92
C SER A 308 -14.36 -2.59 -12.39
N LYS A 309 -13.73 -1.68 -11.62
CA LYS A 309 -12.40 -1.14 -11.95
C LYS A 309 -11.29 -2.20 -11.91
N LEU A 310 -11.35 -3.10 -10.93
CA LEU A 310 -10.40 -4.21 -10.81
C LEU A 310 -10.62 -5.22 -11.95
N LYS A 311 -11.89 -5.55 -12.25
CA LYS A 311 -12.28 -6.41 -13.38
C LYS A 311 -11.69 -5.88 -14.68
N ALA A 312 -11.96 -4.62 -15.02
CA ALA A 312 -11.47 -4.00 -16.25
C ALA A 312 -9.93 -4.04 -16.37
N ARG A 313 -9.20 -3.79 -15.27
CA ARG A 313 -7.74 -3.90 -15.25
C ARG A 313 -7.26 -5.34 -15.46
N CYS A 314 -7.87 -6.31 -14.78
CA CYS A 314 -7.53 -7.72 -14.93
C CYS A 314 -7.82 -8.21 -16.34
N MET A 315 -8.92 -7.78 -16.96
CA MET A 315 -9.27 -8.12 -18.33
C MET A 315 -8.22 -7.58 -19.32
N LYS A 316 -7.86 -6.29 -19.21
CA LYS A 316 -6.79 -5.69 -20.04
C LYS A 316 -5.46 -6.43 -19.89
N PHE A 317 -5.07 -6.77 -18.65
CA PHE A 317 -3.85 -7.54 -18.41
C PHE A 317 -3.92 -8.94 -19.02
N THR A 318 -5.07 -9.61 -18.92
CA THR A 318 -5.31 -10.96 -19.45
C THR A 318 -5.22 -10.95 -20.97
N VAL A 319 -5.85 -10.00 -21.67
CA VAL A 319 -5.76 -9.86 -23.13
C VAL A 319 -4.31 -9.68 -23.58
N ALA A 320 -3.55 -8.81 -22.89
CA ALA A 320 -2.14 -8.57 -23.22
C ALA A 320 -1.21 -9.77 -22.96
N ASN A 321 -1.62 -10.73 -22.13
CA ASN A 321 -0.78 -11.87 -21.71
C ASN A 321 -1.49 -13.23 -21.91
N LEU A 322 -2.45 -13.30 -22.84
CA LEU A 322 -3.42 -14.41 -22.91
C LEU A 322 -2.74 -15.78 -23.03
N GLY A 323 -1.70 -15.90 -23.84
CA GLY A 323 -0.96 -17.16 -24.00
C GLY A 323 -0.38 -17.70 -22.69
N ALA A 324 0.20 -16.82 -21.86
CA ALA A 324 0.76 -17.23 -20.58
C ALA A 324 -0.34 -17.46 -19.52
N VAL A 325 -1.39 -16.64 -19.53
CA VAL A 325 -2.50 -16.74 -18.55
C VAL A 325 -3.35 -17.99 -18.79
N SER A 326 -3.67 -18.31 -20.05
CA SER A 326 -4.48 -19.49 -20.41
C SER A 326 -3.84 -20.83 -20.01
N ALA A 327 -2.51 -20.87 -19.90
CA ALA A 327 -1.78 -22.03 -19.41
C ALA A 327 -1.83 -22.20 -17.87
N THR A 328 -2.38 -21.24 -17.13
CA THR A 328 -2.43 -21.30 -15.65
C THR A 328 -3.64 -22.09 -15.15
N GLU A 329 -3.48 -22.81 -14.04
CA GLU A 329 -4.60 -23.46 -13.33
C GLU A 329 -5.65 -22.43 -12.87
N GLY A 330 -5.23 -21.20 -12.58
CA GLY A 330 -6.16 -20.12 -12.23
C GLY A 330 -7.12 -19.79 -13.37
N TYR A 331 -6.69 -19.90 -14.62
CA TYR A 331 -7.55 -19.67 -15.79
C TYR A 331 -8.59 -20.78 -15.94
N LYS A 332 -8.20 -22.05 -15.81
CA LYS A 332 -9.17 -23.17 -15.80
C LYS A 332 -10.24 -23.01 -14.72
N HIS A 333 -9.85 -22.53 -13.53
CA HIS A 333 -10.80 -22.23 -12.47
C HIS A 333 -11.73 -21.06 -12.83
N LEU A 334 -11.22 -20.03 -13.51
CA LEU A 334 -12.04 -18.92 -14.02
C LEU A 334 -13.08 -19.41 -15.03
N GLU A 335 -12.70 -20.36 -15.91
CA GLU A 335 -13.64 -20.95 -16.88
C GLU A 335 -14.80 -21.68 -16.19
N ALA A 336 -14.52 -22.40 -15.11
CA ALA A 336 -15.53 -23.12 -14.35
C ALA A 336 -16.41 -22.19 -13.49
N SER A 337 -15.82 -21.13 -12.91
CA SER A 337 -16.50 -20.27 -11.94
C SER A 337 -17.23 -19.06 -12.55
N CYS A 338 -16.70 -18.49 -13.64
CA CYS A 338 -17.28 -17.30 -14.27
C CYS A 338 -17.23 -17.34 -15.82
N PRO A 339 -17.96 -18.26 -16.49
CA PRO A 339 -17.89 -18.42 -17.95
C PRO A 339 -18.21 -17.15 -18.75
N TRP A 340 -19.09 -16.28 -18.24
CA TRP A 340 -19.49 -15.05 -18.92
C TRP A 340 -18.33 -14.04 -19.06
N VAL A 341 -17.38 -14.05 -18.11
CA VAL A 341 -16.20 -13.19 -18.16
C VAL A 341 -15.33 -13.52 -19.37
N LEU A 342 -15.30 -14.80 -19.79
CA LEU A 342 -14.59 -15.20 -21.01
C LEU A 342 -15.24 -14.61 -22.26
N THR A 343 -16.57 -14.55 -22.28
CA THR A 343 -17.31 -13.94 -23.40
C THR A 343 -16.99 -12.44 -23.49
N GLU A 344 -16.89 -11.76 -22.36
CA GLU A 344 -16.46 -10.35 -22.33
C GLU A 344 -14.99 -10.18 -22.75
N LEU A 345 -14.10 -11.09 -22.35
CA LEU A 345 -12.69 -11.09 -22.81
C LEU A 345 -12.60 -11.23 -24.33
N LEU A 346 -13.37 -12.15 -24.93
CA LEU A 346 -13.42 -12.34 -26.38
C LEU A 346 -13.89 -11.07 -27.11
N LYS A 347 -14.93 -10.40 -26.59
CA LYS A 347 -15.40 -9.12 -27.16
C LYS A 347 -14.30 -8.05 -27.12
N LEU A 348 -13.61 -7.92 -25.98
CA LEU A 348 -12.50 -6.96 -25.85
C LEU A 348 -11.34 -7.26 -26.80
N MET A 349 -11.05 -8.53 -27.09
CA MET A 349 -10.02 -8.90 -28.06
C MET A 349 -10.40 -8.47 -29.48
N VAL A 350 -11.67 -8.64 -29.87
CA VAL A 350 -12.16 -8.24 -31.20
C VAL A 350 -12.15 -6.72 -31.35
N GLU A 351 -12.49 -5.98 -30.29
CA GLU A 351 -12.48 -4.51 -30.29
C GLU A 351 -11.07 -3.91 -30.32
N GLY A 352 -10.07 -4.58 -29.73
CA GLY A 352 -8.67 -4.15 -29.73
C GLY A 352 -7.87 -4.48 -31.00
N CYS A 353 -8.45 -5.23 -31.95
CA CYS A 353 -7.85 -5.55 -33.25
C CYS A 353 -8.28 -4.60 -34.39
N LYS A 354 -9.03 -3.54 -34.07
CA LYS A 354 -9.30 -2.40 -34.96
C LYS A 354 -8.41 -1.22 -34.57
#